data_AF-A0A1Y1IEM1-F1
#
_entry.id   AF-A0A1Y1IEM1-F1
#
_cell.length_a   1.000
_cell.length_b   1.000
_cell.length_c   1.000
_cell.angle_alpha   90.00
_cell.angle_beta   90.00
_cell.angle_gamma   90.00
#
_symmetry.space_group_name_H-M   'P 1'
#
loop_
_entity.id
_entity.type
_entity.pdbx_description
1 polymer ?
#
loop_
_entity_poly.entity_id
_entity_poly.type
_entity_poly.pdbx_seq_one_letter_code
_entity_poly.pdbx_strand_id
1 'polypeptide(L)'
;MGVYEYLQGAAVGAWIFAAHRRRQESRLRHIVRKEALLPLSEKFTDNQGSKRSSASANQPAPSPSVVIPWVFQEVAESLNEMDYFRRSVMLEKHASRLRLCWQKHGAEFPKTFAAELLRLPGTDVWETGRDPSEETGPDSEDDIAEENQKSVLLTFFLNTFAAEDEHTANLRIKRGSTELWRPVLEEIKRASVNKGPDWTSPKAAQFRAKVLQLMVKLEAAGESCHLWSLGYCHSYYEYERGHVTKNAIKLMGTLEEVREKIAGVERDAAKVAMEAKKEPIKASLKPAPWEVD
;
A
#
# COMPACT_ATOMS: atom_id res chain seq x y z
N MET A 1 -26.80 1.87 -22.70
CA MET A 1 -25.48 2.54 -22.66
C MET A 1 -24.44 1.46 -22.77
N GLY A 2 -23.57 1.59 -23.78
CA GLY A 2 -22.75 0.49 -24.28
C GLY A 2 -21.44 0.36 -23.51
N VAL A 3 -20.98 -0.87 -23.34
CA VAL A 3 -19.67 -1.27 -22.77
C VAL A 3 -18.48 -0.48 -23.37
N TYR A 4 -18.67 0.12 -24.55
CA TYR A 4 -17.70 0.99 -25.22
C TYR A 4 -17.45 2.34 -24.53
N GLU A 5 -18.45 2.98 -23.91
CA GLU A 5 -18.28 4.28 -23.25
C GLU A 5 -17.50 4.16 -21.93
N TYR A 6 -17.69 3.05 -21.21
CA TYR A 6 -16.97 2.76 -19.97
C TYR A 6 -15.48 2.49 -20.21
N LEU A 7 -15.14 1.84 -21.34
CA LEU A 7 -13.75 1.55 -21.70
C LEU A 7 -12.99 2.80 -22.17
N GLN A 8 -13.66 3.77 -22.78
CA GLN A 8 -13.01 5.04 -23.19
C GLN A 8 -12.70 5.95 -22.00
N GLY A 9 -13.59 6.06 -21.01
CA GLY A 9 -13.34 6.83 -19.79
C GLY A 9 -12.12 6.30 -19.01
N ALA A 10 -12.03 4.98 -18.83
CA ALA A 10 -10.90 4.34 -18.16
C ALA A 10 -9.56 4.55 -18.90
N ALA A 11 -9.58 4.53 -20.24
CA ALA A 11 -8.38 4.72 -21.05
C ALA A 11 -7.82 6.16 -20.97
N VAL A 12 -8.68 7.17 -20.94
CA VAL A 12 -8.27 8.57 -20.84
C VAL A 12 -7.71 8.89 -19.45
N GLY A 13 -8.37 8.41 -18.39
CA GLY A 13 -7.87 8.53 -17.01
C GLY A 13 -6.50 7.87 -16.83
N ALA A 14 -6.34 6.66 -17.38
CA ALA A 14 -5.06 5.95 -17.36
C ALA A 14 -3.95 6.70 -18.12
N TRP A 15 -4.28 7.39 -19.21
CA TRP A 15 -3.29 8.14 -19.99
C TRP A 15 -2.82 9.42 -19.30
N ILE A 16 -3.73 10.20 -18.70
CA ILE A 16 -3.40 11.42 -17.95
C ILE A 16 -2.54 11.07 -16.74
N PHE A 17 -2.93 10.02 -16.00
CA PHE A 17 -2.15 9.53 -14.87
C PHE A 17 -0.76 9.05 -15.31
N ALA A 18 -0.67 8.29 -16.40
CA ALA A 18 0.61 7.83 -16.95
C ALA A 18 1.50 8.98 -17.46
N ALA A 19 0.92 10.08 -17.93
CA ALA A 19 1.65 11.27 -18.38
C ALA A 19 2.18 12.09 -17.20
N HIS A 20 1.35 12.34 -16.18
CA HIS A 20 1.78 13.01 -14.95
C HIS A 20 2.90 12.22 -14.27
N ARG A 21 2.74 10.90 -14.21
CA ARG A 21 3.71 10.01 -13.59
C ARG A 21 5.02 9.89 -14.35
N ARG A 22 5.02 9.81 -15.69
CA ARG A 22 6.26 9.87 -16.50
C ARG A 22 7.07 11.14 -16.26
N ARG A 23 6.39 12.25 -15.94
CA ARG A 23 7.03 13.52 -15.59
C ARG A 23 7.71 13.46 -14.20
N GLN A 24 7.08 12.80 -13.22
CA GLN A 24 7.67 12.58 -11.89
C GLN A 24 8.86 11.60 -11.96
N GLU A 25 8.75 10.51 -12.72
CA GLU A 25 9.83 9.52 -12.88
C GLU A 25 11.08 10.10 -13.56
N SER A 26 10.91 11.02 -14.51
CA SER A 26 12.03 11.72 -15.16
C SER A 26 12.78 12.63 -14.19
N ARG A 27 12.08 13.22 -13.22
CA ARG A 27 12.67 14.05 -12.16
C ARG A 27 13.40 13.22 -11.11
N LEU A 28 12.80 12.12 -10.64
CA LEU A 28 13.42 11.22 -9.68
C LEU A 28 14.72 10.58 -10.22
N ARG A 29 14.74 10.16 -11.49
CA ARG A 29 15.96 9.67 -12.16
C ARG A 29 17.09 10.70 -12.19
N HIS A 30 16.75 11.98 -12.26
CA HIS A 30 17.72 13.06 -12.28
C HIS A 30 18.32 13.37 -10.90
N ILE A 31 17.54 13.16 -9.83
CA ILE A 31 17.97 13.32 -8.43
C ILE A 31 18.89 12.16 -8.02
N VAL A 32 18.49 10.91 -8.30
CA VAL A 32 19.29 9.71 -7.96
C VAL A 32 20.67 9.73 -8.64
N ARG A 33 20.78 10.25 -9.87
CA ARG A 33 22.08 10.40 -10.56
C ARG A 33 23.00 11.46 -9.94
N LYS A 34 22.46 12.48 -9.27
CA LYS A 34 23.27 13.52 -8.61
C LYS A 34 23.83 13.07 -7.26
N GLU A 35 23.15 12.15 -6.57
CA GLU A 35 23.57 11.70 -5.23
C GLU A 35 24.58 10.53 -5.22
N ALA A 36 24.83 9.87 -6.36
CA ALA A 36 25.87 8.84 -6.47
C ALA A 36 27.32 9.38 -6.33
N LEU A 37 27.50 10.67 -6.04
CA LEU A 37 28.78 11.36 -6.00
C LEU A 37 29.16 11.94 -4.61
N LEU A 38 28.42 11.62 -3.54
CA LEU A 38 28.72 12.15 -2.20
C LEU A 38 29.24 11.05 -1.23
N PRO A 39 30.33 11.32 -0.48
CA PRO A 39 30.89 10.36 0.47
C PRO A 39 30.03 10.28 1.76
N LEU A 40 29.77 9.05 2.20
CA LEU A 40 29.04 8.74 3.43
C LEU A 40 29.94 8.98 4.66
N SER A 41 29.54 9.93 5.51
CA SER A 41 30.13 10.12 6.84
C SER A 41 29.56 9.08 7.82
N GLU A 42 30.46 8.42 8.52
CA GLU A 42 30.22 7.32 9.44
C GLU A 42 30.11 7.83 10.89
N LYS A 43 29.42 7.04 11.72
CA LYS A 43 29.36 7.02 13.20
C LYS A 43 28.18 7.72 13.85
N PHE A 44 27.34 6.92 14.51
CA PHE A 44 26.96 7.13 15.90
C PHE A 44 26.50 5.80 16.51
N THR A 45 27.20 5.34 17.54
CA THR A 45 26.71 4.33 18.49
C THR A 45 26.79 4.96 19.86
N ASP A 46 25.68 4.97 20.60
CA ASP A 46 25.80 4.89 22.05
C ASP A 46 24.62 4.21 22.72
N ASN A 47 25.00 3.35 23.68
CA ASN A 47 24.18 2.48 24.49
C ASN A 47 23.59 3.25 25.68
N GLN A 48 22.31 3.05 26.00
CA GLN A 48 21.85 3.19 27.38
C GLN A 48 20.99 2.00 27.79
N GLY A 49 21.54 1.23 28.72
CA GLY A 49 20.90 0.11 29.38
C GLY A 49 19.92 0.59 30.44
N SER A 50 18.64 0.28 30.23
CA SER A 50 17.61 0.38 31.26
C SER A 50 17.31 -1.03 31.79
N LYS A 51 17.82 -1.35 32.98
CA LYS A 51 17.44 -2.54 33.75
C LYS A 51 15.99 -2.35 34.26
N ARG A 52 15.00 -2.87 33.51
CA ARG A 52 13.65 -3.10 34.03
C ARG A 52 13.47 -4.57 34.38
N SER A 53 12.92 -4.78 35.57
CA SER A 53 12.76 -6.05 36.28
C SER A 53 12.03 -7.12 35.46
N SER A 54 12.67 -8.28 35.38
CA SER A 54 12.29 -9.48 34.62
C SER A 54 11.28 -10.36 35.37
N ALA A 55 10.04 -9.90 35.54
CA ALA A 55 8.99 -10.69 36.19
C ALA A 55 7.87 -11.19 35.26
N SER A 56 7.98 -10.98 33.93
CA SER A 56 6.98 -11.47 32.95
C SER A 56 7.65 -12.05 31.70
N ALA A 57 8.65 -12.91 31.88
CA ALA A 57 9.41 -13.49 30.75
C ALA A 57 8.77 -14.76 30.16
N ASN A 58 7.74 -15.32 30.79
CA ASN A 58 7.21 -16.64 30.42
C ASN A 58 5.83 -16.61 29.73
N GLN A 59 5.21 -15.45 29.55
CA GLN A 59 3.98 -15.41 28.76
C GLN A 59 4.32 -15.45 27.26
N PRO A 60 3.76 -16.40 26.50
CA PRO A 60 3.92 -16.41 25.05
C PRO A 60 3.30 -15.13 24.50
N ALA A 61 4.15 -14.16 24.13
CA ALA A 61 3.71 -12.98 23.42
C ALA A 61 2.76 -13.34 22.26
N PRO A 62 1.67 -12.57 22.08
CA PRO A 62 0.55 -12.89 21.21
C PRO A 62 0.97 -13.07 19.74
N SER A 63 0.21 -13.88 19.00
CA SER A 63 0.46 -14.15 17.58
C SER A 63 0.25 -12.89 16.72
N PRO A 64 0.90 -12.78 15.54
CA PRO A 64 0.68 -11.68 14.62
C PRO A 64 -0.78 -11.53 14.19
N SER A 65 -1.50 -12.65 14.05
CA SER A 65 -2.92 -12.69 13.67
C SER A 65 -3.86 -12.07 14.70
N VAL A 66 -3.40 -11.88 15.94
CA VAL A 66 -4.16 -11.18 16.99
C VAL A 66 -3.70 -9.72 17.09
N VAL A 67 -2.39 -9.50 17.11
CA VAL A 67 -1.83 -8.15 17.32
C VAL A 67 -2.15 -7.20 16.17
N ILE A 68 -2.08 -7.67 14.93
CA ILE A 68 -2.20 -6.80 13.75
C ILE A 68 -3.64 -6.27 13.59
N PRO A 69 -4.70 -7.11 13.58
CA PRO A 69 -6.07 -6.61 13.48
C PRO A 69 -6.44 -5.70 14.65
N TRP A 70 -6.02 -6.06 15.87
CA TRP A 70 -6.26 -5.23 17.05
C TRP A 70 -5.60 -3.85 16.94
N VAL A 71 -4.35 -3.77 16.47
CA VAL A 71 -3.69 -2.48 16.23
C VAL A 71 -4.42 -1.69 15.14
N PHE A 72 -4.86 -2.33 14.05
CA PHE A 72 -5.57 -1.64 12.98
C PHE A 72 -6.89 -1.04 13.48
N GLN A 73 -7.63 -1.80 14.30
CA GLN A 73 -8.85 -1.33 14.93
C GLN A 73 -8.59 -0.15 15.89
N GLU A 74 -7.64 -0.28 16.83
CA GLU A 74 -7.34 0.80 17.78
C GLU A 74 -6.85 2.08 17.07
N VAL A 75 -6.08 1.95 15.97
CA VAL A 75 -5.65 3.09 15.16
C VAL A 75 -6.83 3.75 14.44
N ALA A 76 -7.74 2.95 13.88
CA ALA A 76 -8.95 3.48 13.23
C ALA A 76 -9.85 4.23 14.24
N GLU A 77 -10.05 3.67 15.42
CA GLU A 77 -10.85 4.25 16.50
C GLU A 77 -10.20 5.49 17.14
N SER A 78 -8.88 5.67 17.00
CA SER A 78 -8.14 6.82 17.55
C SER A 78 -8.54 8.18 16.98
N LEU A 79 -9.37 8.19 15.93
CA LEU A 79 -9.94 9.40 15.34
C LEU A 79 -10.82 10.21 16.28
N ASN A 80 -11.48 9.54 17.21
CA ASN A 80 -12.35 10.20 18.18
C ASN A 80 -11.54 10.94 19.26
N GLU A 81 -10.22 10.74 19.31
CA GLU A 81 -9.33 11.46 20.21
C GLU A 81 -8.99 12.85 19.63
N MET A 82 -9.68 13.87 20.14
CA MET A 82 -9.43 15.28 19.80
C MET A 82 -8.06 15.77 20.31
N ASP A 83 -7.48 15.11 21.30
CA ASP A 83 -6.17 15.45 21.86
C ASP A 83 -5.04 14.88 20.98
N TYR A 84 -4.40 15.78 20.23
CA TYR A 84 -3.25 15.47 19.37
C TYR A 84 -2.11 14.74 20.10
N PHE A 85 -1.80 15.12 21.34
CA PHE A 85 -0.69 14.50 22.08
C PHE A 85 -1.02 13.09 22.51
N ARG A 86 -2.25 12.86 23.00
CA ARG A 86 -2.71 11.50 23.33
C ARG A 86 -2.70 10.61 22.11
N ARG A 87 -3.21 11.10 20.98
CA ARG A 87 -3.20 10.38 19.72
C ARG A 87 -1.77 10.01 19.30
N SER A 88 -0.84 10.96 19.34
CA SER A 88 0.57 10.70 19.02
C SER A 88 1.17 9.58 19.90
N VAL A 89 1.01 9.68 21.22
CA VAL A 89 1.49 8.66 22.18
C VAL A 89 0.86 7.29 21.92
N MET A 90 -0.42 7.23 21.56
CA MET A 90 -1.07 5.98 21.16
C MET A 90 -0.44 5.39 19.90
N LEU A 91 -0.25 6.18 18.84
CA LEU A 91 0.39 5.71 17.60
C LEU A 91 1.80 5.16 17.85
N GLU A 92 2.61 5.81 18.68
CA GLU A 92 3.93 5.30 19.09
C GLU A 92 3.85 3.96 19.84
N LYS A 93 2.85 3.82 20.71
CA LYS A 93 2.57 2.57 21.43
C LYS A 93 2.18 1.46 20.45
N HIS A 94 1.34 1.73 19.45
CA HIS A 94 0.97 0.75 18.42
C HIS A 94 2.16 0.37 17.55
N ALA A 95 2.95 1.34 17.09
CA ALA A 95 4.18 1.08 16.34
C ALA A 95 5.16 0.19 17.13
N SER A 96 5.30 0.45 18.44
CA SER A 96 6.10 -0.36 19.35
C SER A 96 5.57 -1.79 19.49
N ARG A 97 4.25 -1.97 19.63
CA ARG A 97 3.60 -3.29 19.68
C ARG A 97 3.86 -4.10 18.40
N LEU A 98 3.71 -3.47 17.23
CA LEU A 98 4.01 -4.10 15.94
C LEU A 98 5.49 -4.45 15.82
N ARG A 99 6.40 -3.56 16.25
CA ARG A 99 7.85 -3.80 16.25
C ARG A 99 8.22 -4.99 17.12
N LEU A 100 7.72 -5.07 18.35
CA LEU A 100 7.97 -6.19 19.26
C LEU A 100 7.41 -7.51 18.73
N CYS A 101 6.20 -7.47 18.17
CA CYS A 101 5.58 -8.62 17.53
C CYS A 101 6.44 -9.13 16.36
N TRP A 102 6.93 -8.22 15.50
CA TRP A 102 7.81 -8.59 14.40
C TRP A 102 9.16 -9.15 14.86
N GLN A 103 9.78 -8.53 15.87
CA GLN A 103 11.05 -9.03 16.42
C GLN A 103 10.93 -10.48 16.89
N LYS A 104 9.79 -10.83 17.49
CA LYS A 104 9.51 -12.18 18.00
C LYS A 104 9.17 -13.19 16.90
N HIS A 105 8.24 -12.86 16.00
CA HIS A 105 7.67 -13.81 15.03
C HIS A 105 8.39 -13.81 13.67
N GLY A 106 9.32 -12.87 13.46
CA GLY A 106 10.23 -12.86 12.34
C GLY A 106 9.55 -12.86 10.97
N ALA A 107 9.77 -13.91 10.18
CA ALA A 107 9.27 -14.00 8.80
C ALA A 107 7.76 -14.26 8.70
N GLU A 108 7.14 -14.79 9.75
CA GLU A 108 5.68 -14.99 9.79
C GLU A 108 4.94 -13.65 9.83
N PHE A 109 5.52 -12.65 10.52
CA PHE A 109 4.86 -11.37 10.74
C PHE A 109 4.55 -10.60 9.45
N PRO A 110 5.48 -10.35 8.52
CA PRO A 110 5.17 -9.65 7.27
C PRO A 110 4.10 -10.37 6.42
N LYS A 111 4.12 -11.71 6.40
CA LYS A 111 3.12 -12.52 5.69
C LYS A 111 1.73 -12.29 6.27
N THR A 112 1.59 -12.36 7.58
CA THR A 112 0.31 -12.11 8.27
C THR A 112 -0.11 -10.66 8.11
N PHE A 113 0.83 -9.71 8.20
CA PHE A 113 0.55 -8.29 8.02
C PHE A 113 0.01 -7.98 6.63
N ALA A 114 0.62 -8.53 5.58
CA ALA A 114 0.14 -8.40 4.21
C ALA A 114 -1.28 -8.97 4.06
N ALA A 115 -1.55 -10.15 4.64
CA ALA A 115 -2.88 -10.76 4.60
C ALA A 115 -3.94 -9.90 5.31
N GLU A 116 -3.63 -9.37 6.50
CA GLU A 116 -4.56 -8.51 7.25
C GLU A 116 -4.78 -7.16 6.57
N LEU A 117 -3.73 -6.55 6.00
CA LEU A 117 -3.86 -5.30 5.24
C LEU A 117 -4.81 -5.46 4.04
N LEU A 118 -4.78 -6.62 3.39
CA LEU A 118 -5.67 -6.96 2.27
C LEU A 118 -7.07 -7.43 2.71
N ARG A 119 -7.24 -7.75 4.00
CA ARG A 119 -8.54 -8.12 4.61
C ARG A 119 -9.31 -6.95 5.17
N LEU A 120 -8.68 -5.78 5.32
CA LEU A 120 -9.33 -4.61 5.91
C LEU A 120 -10.73 -4.41 5.33
N PRO A 121 -11.79 -4.50 6.16
CA PRO A 121 -13.14 -4.26 5.73
C PRO A 121 -13.21 -2.84 5.20
N GLY A 122 -13.83 -2.70 4.03
CA GLY A 122 -13.66 -1.52 3.21
C GLY A 122 -12.91 -1.81 1.92
N THR A 123 -12.17 -2.92 1.78
CA THR A 123 -11.58 -3.32 0.49
C THR A 123 -12.57 -3.64 -0.62
N ASP A 124 -13.73 -4.17 -0.26
CA ASP A 124 -14.88 -4.36 -1.15
C ASP A 124 -15.75 -3.09 -1.26
N VAL A 125 -15.84 -2.26 -0.21
CA VAL A 125 -16.59 -0.97 -0.21
C VAL A 125 -15.82 0.15 -0.92
N TRP A 126 -14.55 -0.05 -1.22
CA TRP A 126 -13.85 0.88 -2.10
C TRP A 126 -14.31 0.76 -3.57
N GLU A 127 -15.02 -0.31 -3.94
CA GLU A 127 -15.61 -0.49 -5.27
C GLU A 127 -16.94 0.25 -5.44
N THR A 128 -17.59 0.69 -4.36
CA THR A 128 -18.64 1.70 -4.47
C THR A 128 -17.98 3.05 -4.68
N GLY A 129 -17.44 3.23 -5.89
CA GLY A 129 -17.60 4.50 -6.57
C GLY A 129 -19.10 4.74 -6.65
N ARG A 130 -19.67 5.34 -5.59
CA ARG A 130 -20.84 6.18 -5.77
C ARG A 130 -20.37 7.19 -6.82
N ASP A 131 -21.01 7.12 -7.98
CA ASP A 131 -20.74 8.03 -9.08
C ASP A 131 -20.82 9.44 -8.47
N PRO A 132 -19.78 10.30 -8.57
CA PRO A 132 -19.84 11.66 -8.01
C PRO A 132 -20.99 12.49 -8.61
N SER A 133 -21.69 11.94 -9.61
CA SER A 133 -22.92 12.48 -10.20
C SER A 133 -24.22 12.03 -9.49
N GLU A 134 -24.21 11.00 -8.64
CA GLU A 134 -25.33 10.73 -7.72
C GLU A 134 -25.21 11.69 -6.53
N GLU A 135 -25.79 12.88 -6.67
CA GLU A 135 -26.09 13.85 -5.60
C GLU A 135 -27.03 13.21 -4.56
N THR A 136 -26.55 12.20 -3.83
CA THR A 136 -27.11 11.87 -2.53
C THR A 136 -26.51 12.90 -1.59
N GLY A 137 -27.35 13.80 -1.07
CA GLY A 137 -26.92 14.96 -0.29
C GLY A 137 -25.89 14.59 0.81
N PRO A 138 -24.99 15.53 1.16
CA PRO A 138 -23.84 15.33 2.06
C PRO A 138 -24.18 15.04 3.53
N ASP A 139 -25.39 14.56 3.84
CA ASP A 139 -25.96 14.61 5.19
C ASP A 139 -25.91 13.27 5.96
N SER A 140 -25.15 12.30 5.44
CA SER A 140 -24.91 11.02 6.10
C SER A 140 -23.63 11.13 6.95
N GLU A 141 -23.77 11.47 8.24
CA GLU A 141 -22.64 11.59 9.19
C GLU A 141 -21.76 10.32 9.25
N ASP A 142 -22.36 9.15 8.99
CA ASP A 142 -21.69 7.85 9.00
C ASP A 142 -20.66 7.69 7.86
N ASP A 143 -20.94 8.22 6.67
CA ASP A 143 -20.04 8.11 5.51
C ASP A 143 -18.75 8.92 5.72
N ILE A 144 -18.87 10.11 6.32
CA ILE A 144 -17.73 10.98 6.65
C ILE A 144 -16.83 10.32 7.70
N ALA A 145 -17.42 9.63 8.69
CA ALA A 145 -16.67 8.94 9.73
C ALA A 145 -15.83 7.78 9.18
N GLU A 146 -16.37 6.98 8.25
CA GLU A 146 -15.66 5.83 7.68
C GLU A 146 -14.48 6.25 6.79
N GLU A 147 -14.65 7.26 5.94
CA GLU A 147 -13.57 7.78 5.10
C GLU A 147 -12.41 8.32 5.96
N ASN A 148 -12.73 8.98 7.06
CA ASN A 148 -11.73 9.44 8.02
C ASN A 148 -10.94 8.27 8.63
N GLN A 149 -11.59 7.18 9.06
CA GLN A 149 -10.93 5.99 9.66
C GLN A 149 -9.88 5.39 8.74
N LYS A 150 -10.27 5.24 7.48
CA LYS A 150 -9.43 4.76 6.39
C LYS A 150 -8.22 5.66 6.17
N SER A 151 -8.44 6.97 6.08
CA SER A 151 -7.37 7.96 5.91
C SER A 151 -6.37 7.91 7.06
N VAL A 152 -6.85 7.77 8.30
CA VAL A 152 -5.99 7.68 9.49
C VAL A 152 -5.14 6.42 9.52
N LEU A 153 -5.73 5.28 9.17
CA LEU A 153 -4.99 4.03 9.13
C LEU A 153 -3.91 4.06 8.03
N LEU A 154 -4.23 4.58 6.84
CA LEU A 154 -3.25 4.76 5.75
C LEU A 154 -2.14 5.73 6.14
N THR A 155 -2.49 6.86 6.76
CA THR A 155 -1.54 7.84 7.27
C THR A 155 -0.63 7.22 8.32
N PHE A 156 -1.17 6.41 9.23
CA PHE A 156 -0.38 5.66 10.20
C PHE A 156 0.63 4.73 9.50
N PHE A 157 0.20 3.94 8.51
CA PHE A 157 1.13 3.09 7.77
C PHE A 157 2.24 3.89 7.10
N LEU A 158 1.87 4.95 6.39
CA LEU A 158 2.83 5.83 5.72
C LEU A 158 3.81 6.45 6.70
N ASN A 159 3.36 6.92 7.86
CA ASN A 159 4.25 7.42 8.91
C ASN A 159 5.17 6.31 9.44
N THR A 160 4.68 5.09 9.66
CA THR A 160 5.56 3.98 10.10
C THR A 160 6.54 3.51 9.03
N PHE A 161 6.23 3.73 7.75
CA PHE A 161 7.01 3.23 6.60
C PHE A 161 8.01 4.27 6.07
N ALA A 162 7.61 5.55 6.05
CA ALA A 162 8.35 6.65 5.46
C ALA A 162 9.00 7.60 6.48
N ALA A 163 8.80 7.37 7.80
CA ALA A 163 9.47 8.12 8.85
C ALA A 163 11.00 8.19 8.65
N GLU A 164 11.52 9.40 8.64
CA GLU A 164 12.97 9.68 8.54
C GLU A 164 13.44 10.71 9.58
N ASP A 165 12.58 11.64 10.02
CA ASP A 165 12.95 12.67 11.00
C ASP A 165 13.02 12.15 12.45
N GLU A 166 13.68 12.90 13.33
CA GLU A 166 13.83 12.56 14.75
C GLU A 166 12.47 12.46 15.47
N HIS A 167 11.48 13.23 15.02
CA HIS A 167 10.15 13.29 15.61
C HIS A 167 9.30 12.05 15.28
N THR A 168 9.50 11.43 14.13
CA THR A 168 8.77 10.25 13.66
C THR A 168 9.61 8.97 13.76
N ALA A 169 10.87 9.06 14.16
CA ALA A 169 11.76 7.92 14.36
C ALA A 169 11.16 6.85 15.29
N ASN A 170 10.34 7.26 16.27
CA ASN A 170 9.63 6.36 17.18
C ASN A 170 8.57 5.51 16.48
N LEU A 171 7.95 6.02 15.42
CA LEU A 171 6.93 5.32 14.63
C LEU A 171 7.55 4.30 13.66
N ARG A 172 8.84 4.44 13.32
CA ARG A 172 9.49 3.57 12.34
C ARG A 172 9.58 2.13 12.83
N ILE A 173 9.05 1.19 12.05
CA ILE A 173 9.09 -0.24 12.42
C ILE A 173 10.27 -0.90 11.69
N LYS A 174 11.33 -1.24 12.43
CA LYS A 174 12.54 -1.89 11.92
C LYS A 174 12.92 -3.15 12.71
N ARG A 175 13.55 -4.11 12.01
CA ARG A 175 14.22 -5.29 12.58
C ARG A 175 15.65 -5.35 12.03
N GLY A 176 16.62 -5.00 12.87
CA GLY A 176 17.99 -4.75 12.42
C GLY A 176 18.04 -3.56 11.45
N SER A 177 18.60 -3.78 10.26
CA SER A 177 18.65 -2.80 9.16
C SER A 177 17.42 -2.83 8.25
N THR A 178 16.50 -3.78 8.45
CA THR A 178 15.34 -3.98 7.58
C THR A 178 14.12 -3.22 8.09
N GLU A 179 13.47 -2.46 7.21
CA GLU A 179 12.21 -1.76 7.46
C GLU A 179 11.01 -2.66 7.16
N LEU A 180 9.94 -2.58 7.94
CA LEU A 180 8.79 -3.49 7.83
C LEU A 180 8.09 -3.46 6.48
N TRP A 181 8.00 -2.27 5.87
CA TRP A 181 7.23 -2.08 4.64
C TRP A 181 7.77 -2.91 3.48
N ARG A 182 9.10 -3.14 3.41
CA ARG A 182 9.73 -3.91 2.34
C ARG A 182 9.24 -5.36 2.30
N PRO A 183 9.40 -6.18 3.34
CA PRO A 183 8.90 -7.55 3.33
C PRO A 183 7.37 -7.59 3.23
N VAL A 184 6.62 -6.62 3.77
CA VAL A 184 5.16 -6.58 3.60
C VAL A 184 4.77 -6.38 2.13
N LEU A 185 5.37 -5.42 1.42
CA LEU A 185 5.08 -5.21 -0.01
C LEU A 185 5.55 -6.37 -0.88
N GLU A 186 6.68 -7.00 -0.55
CA GLU A 186 7.12 -8.23 -1.25
C GLU A 186 6.14 -9.38 -1.04
N GLU A 187 5.54 -9.51 0.15
CA GLU A 187 4.49 -10.49 0.42
C GLU A 187 3.22 -10.22 -0.41
N ILE A 188 2.79 -8.96 -0.49
CA ILE A 188 1.65 -8.54 -1.32
C ILE A 188 1.94 -8.82 -2.80
N LYS A 189 3.13 -8.44 -3.28
CA LYS A 189 3.58 -8.71 -4.65
C LYS A 189 3.56 -10.19 -4.94
N ARG A 190 4.19 -11.01 -4.09
CA ARG A 190 4.22 -12.47 -4.23
C ARG A 190 2.81 -13.06 -4.31
N ALA A 191 1.90 -12.65 -3.42
CA ALA A 191 0.52 -13.11 -3.43
C ALA A 191 -0.22 -12.72 -4.72
N SER A 192 0.07 -11.53 -5.26
CA SER A 192 -0.61 -10.96 -6.44
C SER A 192 -0.10 -11.51 -7.76
N VAL A 193 1.18 -11.91 -7.82
CA VAL A 193 1.82 -12.36 -9.07
C VAL A 193 1.91 -13.87 -9.21
N ASN A 194 1.54 -14.62 -8.16
CA ASN A 194 1.63 -16.07 -8.16
C ASN A 194 0.68 -16.68 -9.20
N LYS A 195 1.24 -17.36 -10.21
CA LYS A 195 0.49 -18.07 -11.26
C LYS A 195 0.11 -19.49 -10.82
N GLY A 196 -0.54 -19.62 -9.65
CA GLY A 196 -1.12 -20.90 -9.21
C GLY A 196 -2.25 -21.37 -10.14
N PRO A 197 -2.82 -22.57 -9.96
CA PRO A 197 -3.79 -23.16 -10.90
C PRO A 197 -4.95 -22.23 -11.30
N ASP A 198 -5.44 -21.42 -10.36
CA ASP A 198 -6.60 -20.53 -10.53
C ASP A 198 -6.22 -19.07 -10.79
N TRP A 199 -5.00 -18.79 -11.28
CA TRP A 199 -4.51 -17.41 -11.43
C TRP A 199 -5.30 -16.56 -12.44
N THR A 200 -5.98 -17.19 -13.39
CA THR A 200 -6.90 -16.53 -14.34
C THR A 200 -8.35 -16.45 -13.84
N SER A 201 -8.64 -16.97 -12.64
CA SER A 201 -10.00 -16.95 -12.09
C SER A 201 -10.49 -15.53 -11.80
N PRO A 202 -11.80 -15.28 -11.82
CA PRO A 202 -12.38 -13.99 -11.42
C PRO A 202 -11.96 -13.56 -10.02
N LYS A 203 -11.84 -14.50 -9.07
CA LYS A 203 -11.40 -14.23 -7.71
C LYS A 203 -9.94 -13.73 -7.66
N ALA A 204 -9.06 -14.31 -8.48
CA ALA A 204 -7.68 -13.86 -8.60
C ALA A 204 -7.59 -12.46 -9.25
N ALA A 205 -8.44 -12.17 -10.23
CA ALA A 205 -8.53 -10.83 -10.83
C ALA A 205 -9.03 -9.79 -9.82
N GLN A 206 -10.11 -10.09 -9.07
CA GLN A 206 -10.63 -9.22 -8.02
C GLN A 206 -9.57 -8.96 -6.93
N PHE A 207 -8.84 -9.99 -6.52
CA PHE A 207 -7.74 -9.84 -5.58
C PHE A 207 -6.67 -8.86 -6.10
N ARG A 208 -6.24 -8.99 -7.36
CA ARG A 208 -5.26 -8.07 -7.96
C ARG A 208 -5.81 -6.64 -8.09
N ALA A 209 -7.10 -6.48 -8.41
CA ALA A 209 -7.77 -5.18 -8.43
C ALA A 209 -7.74 -4.51 -7.04
N LYS A 210 -8.07 -5.25 -5.97
CA LYS A 210 -7.97 -4.77 -4.58
C LYS A 210 -6.56 -4.30 -4.24
N VAL A 211 -5.54 -5.06 -4.65
CA VAL A 211 -4.14 -4.69 -4.40
C VAL A 211 -3.78 -3.40 -5.12
N LEU A 212 -4.13 -3.26 -6.41
CA LEU A 212 -3.89 -2.01 -7.16
C LEU A 212 -4.57 -0.82 -6.50
N GLN A 213 -5.79 -1.00 -6.04
CA GLN A 213 -6.56 0.04 -5.38
C GLN A 213 -5.94 0.47 -4.04
N LEU A 214 -5.45 -0.48 -3.24
CA LEU A 214 -4.68 -0.18 -2.03
C LEU A 214 -3.44 0.67 -2.37
N MET A 215 -2.71 0.33 -3.44
CA MET A 215 -1.56 1.13 -3.87
C MET A 215 -1.97 2.56 -4.25
N VAL A 216 -3.11 2.74 -4.94
CA VAL A 216 -3.63 4.09 -5.28
C VAL A 216 -3.95 4.89 -4.02
N LYS A 217 -4.53 4.26 -3.00
CA LYS A 217 -4.85 4.97 -1.75
C LYS A 217 -3.64 5.31 -0.90
N LEU A 218 -2.65 4.43 -0.86
CA LEU A 218 -1.38 4.74 -0.20
C LEU A 218 -0.68 5.93 -0.88
N GLU A 219 -0.75 6.01 -2.21
CA GLU A 219 -0.24 7.17 -2.95
C GLU A 219 -1.04 8.42 -2.62
N ALA A 220 -2.37 8.41 -2.75
CA ALA A 220 -3.21 9.57 -2.43
C ALA A 220 -3.03 10.04 -0.98
N ALA A 221 -3.02 9.13 0.00
CA ALA A 221 -2.81 9.48 1.40
C ALA A 221 -1.44 10.11 1.65
N GLY A 222 -0.40 9.65 0.94
CA GLY A 222 0.91 10.27 1.05
C GLY A 222 1.02 11.63 0.34
N GLU A 223 0.21 11.89 -0.68
CA GLU A 223 0.06 13.25 -1.24
C GLU A 223 -0.57 14.18 -0.19
N SER A 224 -1.66 13.73 0.44
CA SER A 224 -2.34 14.49 1.50
C SER A 224 -1.45 14.74 2.73
N CYS A 225 -0.55 13.81 3.04
CA CYS A 225 0.43 13.96 4.12
C CYS A 225 1.70 14.71 3.69
N HIS A 226 1.75 15.25 2.47
CA HIS A 226 2.92 15.91 1.89
C HIS A 226 4.19 15.05 1.84
N LEU A 227 4.07 13.72 1.92
CA LEU A 227 5.20 12.79 1.89
C LEU A 227 5.89 12.75 0.52
N TRP A 228 5.13 12.99 -0.56
CA TRP A 228 5.62 12.93 -1.94
C TRP A 228 5.93 14.30 -2.54
N SER A 229 5.61 15.40 -1.84
CA SER A 229 5.72 16.74 -2.40
C SER A 229 7.19 17.16 -2.53
N LEU A 230 7.77 16.96 -3.72
CA LEU A 230 9.07 17.49 -4.12
C LEU A 230 8.96 19.01 -4.32
N GLY A 231 9.07 19.77 -3.24
CA GLY A 231 9.32 21.21 -3.28
C GLY A 231 8.14 22.05 -3.78
N TYR A 232 7.50 22.75 -2.84
CA TYR A 232 7.10 24.16 -2.88
C TYR A 232 6.12 24.37 -1.71
N CYS A 233 6.60 24.21 -0.48
CA CYS A 233 5.93 24.93 0.61
C CYS A 233 6.35 26.39 0.42
N HIS A 234 5.44 27.23 -0.09
CA HIS A 234 5.66 28.67 -0.25
C HIS A 234 5.69 29.44 1.09
N SER A 235 5.66 28.73 2.21
CA SER A 235 5.91 29.28 3.53
C SER A 235 7.40 29.63 3.66
N TYR A 236 7.69 30.94 3.67
CA TYR A 236 9.03 31.50 3.90
C TYR A 236 9.64 31.12 5.27
N TYR A 237 8.89 30.41 6.13
CA TYR A 237 9.32 29.97 7.47
C TYR A 237 9.41 28.44 7.64
N GLU A 238 9.10 27.62 6.64
CA GLU A 238 9.17 26.13 6.72
C GLU A 238 10.17 25.52 5.73
N TYR A 239 11.34 26.15 5.59
CA TYR A 239 12.39 25.67 4.69
C TYR A 239 13.04 24.34 5.08
N GLU A 240 12.69 23.73 6.22
CA GLU A 240 13.33 22.49 6.70
C GLU A 240 12.46 21.22 6.61
N ARG A 241 11.17 21.31 6.28
CA ARG A 241 10.27 20.11 6.24
C ARG A 241 10.00 19.52 4.86
N GLY A 242 10.43 20.17 3.78
CA GLY A 242 10.02 19.86 2.41
C GLY A 242 10.92 18.91 1.62
N HIS A 243 11.59 17.95 2.26
CA HIS A 243 12.35 16.92 1.53
C HIS A 243 11.58 15.62 1.52
N VAL A 244 11.24 15.12 0.32
CA VAL A 244 10.78 13.74 0.16
C VAL A 244 11.84 12.84 0.76
N THR A 245 11.46 12.10 1.80
CA THR A 245 12.39 11.26 2.54
C THR A 245 12.98 10.19 1.62
N LYS A 246 14.22 9.76 1.87
CA LYS A 246 14.81 8.65 1.09
C LYS A 246 13.94 7.39 1.18
N ASN A 247 13.23 7.24 2.30
CA ASN A 247 12.28 6.18 2.54
C ASN A 247 10.99 6.35 1.72
N ALA A 248 10.47 7.57 1.60
CA ALA A 248 9.32 7.88 0.75
C ALA A 248 9.61 7.55 -0.73
N ILE A 249 10.78 7.96 -1.26
CA ILE A 249 11.19 7.63 -2.64
C ILE A 249 11.25 6.11 -2.85
N LYS A 250 11.85 5.38 -1.89
CA LYS A 250 11.95 3.92 -1.97
C LYS A 250 10.58 3.26 -1.91
N LEU A 251 9.71 3.73 -1.02
CA LEU A 251 8.35 3.23 -0.88
C LEU A 251 7.58 3.42 -2.18
N MET A 252 7.57 4.64 -2.75
CA MET A 252 6.96 4.91 -4.07
C MET A 252 7.48 3.99 -5.16
N GLY A 253 8.80 3.82 -5.25
CA GLY A 253 9.42 2.92 -6.23
C GLY A 253 8.95 1.47 -6.07
N THR A 254 8.81 0.97 -4.84
CA THR A 254 8.31 -0.38 -4.59
C THR A 254 6.81 -0.51 -4.86
N LEU A 255 5.98 0.46 -4.46
CA LEU A 255 4.54 0.47 -4.80
C LEU A 255 4.38 0.38 -6.32
N GLU A 256 5.23 1.07 -7.07
CA GLU A 256 5.19 1.05 -8.51
C GLU A 256 5.62 -0.29 -9.11
N GLU A 257 6.70 -0.88 -8.60
CA GLU A 257 7.10 -2.21 -9.02
C GLU A 257 5.97 -3.24 -8.84
N VAL A 258 5.23 -3.16 -7.72
CA VAL A 258 4.05 -4.04 -7.50
C VAL A 258 3.00 -3.82 -8.58
N ARG A 259 2.66 -2.57 -8.93
CA ARG A 259 1.69 -2.24 -9.97
C ARG A 259 2.11 -2.79 -11.34
N GLU A 260 3.36 -2.56 -11.75
CA GLU A 260 3.87 -3.04 -13.04
C GLU A 260 3.80 -4.57 -13.15
N LYS A 261 4.15 -5.28 -12.07
CA LYS A 261 4.09 -6.75 -12.03
C LYS A 261 2.65 -7.25 -12.13
N ILE A 262 1.70 -6.63 -11.42
CA ILE A 262 0.28 -6.96 -11.52
C ILE A 262 -0.25 -6.69 -12.94
N ALA A 263 0.10 -5.54 -13.53
CA ALA A 263 -0.28 -5.22 -14.92
C ALA A 263 0.31 -6.21 -15.93
N GLY A 264 1.49 -6.78 -15.66
CA GLY A 264 2.03 -7.90 -16.42
C GLY A 264 1.14 -9.15 -16.35
N VAL A 265 0.73 -9.54 -15.14
CA VAL A 265 -0.13 -10.72 -14.92
C VAL A 265 -1.51 -10.53 -15.53
N GLU A 266 -2.11 -9.35 -15.43
CA GLU A 266 -3.41 -9.05 -16.07
C GLU A 266 -3.34 -9.13 -17.60
N ARG A 267 -2.27 -8.64 -18.22
CA ARG A 267 -2.06 -8.80 -19.66
C ARG A 267 -1.94 -10.26 -20.07
N ASP A 268 -1.22 -11.07 -19.29
CA ASP A 268 -1.10 -12.50 -19.55
C ASP A 268 -2.45 -13.22 -19.35
N ALA A 269 -3.21 -12.87 -18.31
CA ALA A 269 -4.53 -13.43 -18.05
C ALA A 269 -5.50 -13.12 -19.20
N ALA A 270 -5.49 -11.88 -19.70
CA ALA A 270 -6.30 -11.46 -20.83
C ALA A 270 -5.95 -12.24 -22.12
N LYS A 271 -4.66 -12.50 -22.38
CA LYS A 271 -4.24 -13.33 -23.51
C LYS A 271 -4.78 -14.76 -23.41
N VAL A 272 -4.62 -15.40 -22.25
CA VAL A 272 -5.13 -16.76 -22.02
C VAL A 272 -6.65 -16.81 -22.16
N ALA A 273 -7.37 -15.81 -21.63
CA ALA A 273 -8.82 -15.72 -21.78
C ALA A 273 -9.25 -15.57 -23.25
N MET A 274 -8.51 -14.79 -24.03
CA MET A 274 -8.76 -14.64 -25.48
C MET A 274 -8.47 -15.92 -26.25
N GLU A 275 -7.42 -16.66 -25.91
CA GLU A 275 -7.11 -17.96 -26.52
C GLU A 275 -8.15 -19.01 -26.17
N ALA A 276 -8.59 -19.08 -24.91
CA ALA A 276 -9.65 -19.98 -24.46
C ALA A 276 -10.97 -19.74 -25.19
N LYS A 277 -11.28 -18.47 -25.56
CA LYS A 277 -12.46 -18.14 -26.38
C LYS A 277 -12.34 -18.56 -27.85
N LYS A 278 -11.12 -18.72 -28.38
CA LYS A 278 -10.90 -19.15 -29.78
C LYS A 278 -11.14 -20.65 -29.97
N GLU A 279 -10.83 -21.47 -28.97
CA GLU A 279 -10.97 -22.93 -29.06
C GLU A 279 -12.40 -23.43 -29.33
N PRO A 280 -13.46 -22.97 -28.65
CA PRO A 280 -14.83 -23.38 -28.98
C PRO A 280 -15.24 -22.93 -30.38
N ILE A 281 -14.77 -21.78 -30.84
CA ILE A 281 -15.02 -21.28 -32.21
C ILE A 281 -14.35 -22.20 -33.23
N LYS A 282 -13.08 -22.55 -33.03
CA LYS A 282 -12.38 -23.52 -33.89
C LYS A 282 -13.06 -24.87 -33.90
N ALA A 283 -13.56 -25.33 -32.75
CA ALA A 283 -14.29 -26.59 -32.64
C ALA A 283 -15.62 -26.55 -33.41
N SER A 284 -16.35 -25.41 -33.37
CA SER A 284 -17.59 -25.23 -34.14
C SER A 284 -17.37 -25.09 -35.65
N LEU A 285 -16.15 -24.75 -36.08
CA LEU A 285 -15.78 -24.63 -37.49
C LEU A 285 -15.20 -25.92 -38.07
N LYS A 286 -15.21 -27.03 -37.32
CA LYS A 286 -14.82 -28.33 -37.88
C LYS A 286 -15.83 -28.71 -38.98
N PRO A 287 -15.38 -29.05 -40.20
CA PRO A 287 -16.28 -29.46 -41.27
C PRO A 287 -17.14 -30.63 -40.81
N ALA A 288 -18.39 -30.65 -41.27
CA ALA A 288 -19.30 -31.71 -40.88
C ALA A 288 -18.76 -33.06 -41.38
N PRO A 289 -19.07 -34.18 -40.71
CA PRO A 289 -18.51 -35.50 -41.06
C PRO A 289 -18.75 -35.94 -42.52
N TRP A 290 -19.74 -35.35 -43.20
CA TRP A 290 -20.09 -35.63 -44.59
C TRP A 290 -19.49 -34.63 -45.61
N GLU A 291 -18.71 -33.65 -45.17
CA GLU A 291 -17.99 -32.69 -46.03
C GLU A 291 -16.55 -33.12 -46.31
N VAL A 292 -16.14 -34.29 -45.80
CA VAL A 292 -14.80 -34.85 -45.95
C VAL A 292 -14.91 -36.10 -46.82
N ASP A 293 -15.05 -35.91 -48.14
CA ASP A 293 -14.94 -36.97 -49.17
C ASP A 293 -13.47 -37.26 -49.51
#